data_AF-A0A7Y2J9U4-F1
#
_entry.id   AF-A0A7Y2J9U4-F1
#
_cell.length_a   1.000
_cell.length_b   1.000
_cell.length_c   1.000
_cell.angle_alpha   90.00
_cell.angle_beta   90.00
_cell.angle_gamma   90.00
#
_symmetry.space_group_name_H-M   'P 1'
#
loop_
_entity.id
_entity.type
_entity.pdbx_description
1 polymer ?
#
loop_
_entity_poly.entity_id
_entity_poly.type
_entity_poly.pdbx_seq_one_letter_code
_entity_poly.pdbx_strand_id
1 'polypeptide(L)' 'MITIYLPLQFNSSNFEIKIFDLNGRLVIDEIHKSRNGKIDMTGLDKLEAAPYFIRITHKDSKATIQKKLVKY' A
#
# COMPACT_ATOMS: atom_id res chain seq x y z
N MET A 1 11.21 -2.75 3.18
CA MET A 1 10.26 -1.78 3.78
C MET A 1 9.92 -0.74 2.73
N ILE A 2 8.68 -0.26 2.67
CA ILE A 2 8.33 0.95 1.90
C ILE A 2 7.59 1.93 2.80
N THR A 3 7.74 3.22 2.51
CA THR A 3 7.00 4.29 3.17
C THR A 3 6.13 4.98 2.12
N ILE A 4 4.84 5.08 2.41
CA ILE A 4 3.86 5.82 1.61
C ILE A 4 3.63 7.16 2.30
N TYR A 5 3.96 8.25 1.64
CA TYR A 5 3.68 9.60 2.11
C TYR A 5 2.26 10.03 1.72
N LEU A 6 1.56 10.65 2.66
CA LEU A 6 0.18 11.08 2.55
C LEU A 6 0.04 12.53 3.04
N PRO A 7 -0.90 13.32 2.48
CA PRO A 7 -1.26 14.61 3.06
C PRO A 7 -1.69 14.48 4.53
N LEU A 8 -1.32 15.46 5.36
CA LEU A 8 -1.59 15.44 6.82
C LEU A 8 -3.08 15.34 7.16
N GLN A 9 -3.97 15.79 6.27
CA GLN A 9 -5.43 15.65 6.43
C GLN A 9 -5.91 14.20 6.54
N PHE A 10 -5.09 13.23 6.14
CA PHE A 10 -5.38 11.79 6.25
C PHE A 10 -4.69 11.13 7.46
N ASN A 11 -4.09 11.92 8.36
CA ASN A 11 -3.46 11.37 9.54
C ASN A 11 -4.49 10.66 10.44
N SER A 12 -4.11 9.55 11.06
CA SER A 12 -5.01 8.66 11.83
C SER A 12 -6.13 7.98 11.05
N SER A 13 -6.22 8.16 9.73
CA SER A 13 -7.13 7.38 8.90
C SER A 13 -6.64 5.95 8.68
N ASN A 14 -7.60 5.03 8.47
CA ASN A 14 -7.30 3.65 8.07
C ASN A 14 -7.31 3.50 6.56
N PHE A 15 -6.34 2.74 6.05
CA PHE A 15 -6.19 2.41 4.64
C PHE A 15 -6.11 0.91 4.46
N GLU A 16 -6.83 0.38 3.47
CA GLU A 16 -6.61 -0.96 2.96
C GLU A 16 -5.53 -0.87 1.88
N ILE A 17 -4.48 -1.67 2.02
CA ILE A 17 -3.37 -1.73 1.08
C ILE A 17 -3.29 -3.14 0.53
N LYS A 18 -3.45 -3.24 -0.79
CA LYS A 18 -3.38 -4.49 -1.54
C LYS A 18 -2.22 -4.45 -2.52
N ILE A 19 -1.45 -5.53 -2.59
CA ILE A 19 -0.41 -5.70 -3.62
C ILE A 19 -0.78 -6.88 -4.50
N PHE A 20 -0.67 -6.68 -5.80
CA PHE A 20 -0.95 -7.68 -6.83
C PHE A 20 0.30 -7.90 -7.67
N ASP A 21 0.58 -9.14 -8.04
CA ASP A 21 1.57 -9.43 -9.07
C ASP A 21 1.01 -9.14 -10.49
N LEU A 22 1.85 -9.32 -11.52
CA LEU A 22 1.47 -9.05 -12.91
C LEU A 22 0.34 -9.95 -13.43
N ASN A 23 0.12 -11.10 -12.82
CA ASN A 23 -0.99 -12.00 -13.17
C ASN A 23 -2.29 -11.58 -12.46
N GLY A 24 -2.26 -10.51 -11.65
CA GLY A 24 -3.39 -10.04 -10.87
C GLY A 24 -3.64 -10.83 -9.59
N ARG A 25 -2.74 -11.75 -9.21
CA ARG A 25 -2.85 -12.48 -7.94
C ARG A 25 -2.55 -11.55 -6.77
N LEU A 26 -3.44 -11.53 -5.78
CA LEU A 26 -3.27 -10.80 -4.53
C LEU A 26 -2.18 -11.46 -3.69
N VAL A 27 -1.12 -10.71 -3.39
CA VAL A 27 0.04 -11.20 -2.60
C VAL A 27 0.11 -10.59 -1.21
N ILE A 28 -0.43 -9.38 -1.02
CA ILE A 28 -0.54 -8.70 0.28
C ILE A 28 -1.92 -8.06 0.37
N ASP A 29 -2.56 -8.20 1.53
CA ASP A 29 -3.83 -7.55 1.89
C ASP A 29 -3.79 -7.16 3.37
N GLU A 30 -3.54 -5.88 3.64
CA GLU A 30 -3.33 -5.38 5.00
C GLU A 30 -4.05 -4.07 5.24
N ILE A 31 -4.46 -3.85 6.50
CA ILE A 31 -5.01 -2.57 6.95
C ILE A 31 -3.95 -1.83 7.74
N HIS A 32 -3.67 -0.60 7.34
CA HIS A 32 -2.69 0.28 7.98
C HIS A 32 -3.34 1.58 8.41
N LYS A 33 -2.98 2.06 9.61
CA LYS A 33 -3.37 3.38 10.09
C LYS A 33 -2.26 4.38 9.74
N SER A 34 -2.61 5.48 9.10
CA SER A 34 -1.64 6.56 8.85
C SER A 34 -1.19 7.19 10.18
N ARG A 35 0.12 7.44 10.29
CA ARG A 35 0.73 8.14 11.43
C ARG A 35 1.71 9.17 10.89
N ASN A 36 1.54 10.43 11.31
CA ASN A 36 2.38 11.56 10.92
C ASN A 36 2.53 11.73 9.41
N GLY A 37 1.41 11.62 8.67
CA GLY A 37 1.40 11.82 7.22
C GLY A 37 2.09 10.68 6.44
N LYS A 38 2.25 9.51 7.04
CA LYS A 38 2.82 8.35 6.36
C LYS A 38 2.18 7.02 6.77
N ILE A 39 2.44 6.01 5.97
CA ILE A 39 2.22 4.60 6.28
C ILE A 39 3.54 3.87 6.01
N ASP A 40 4.04 3.17 7.01
CA ASP A 40 5.23 2.34 6.91
C ASP A 40 4.80 0.88 6.79
N MET A 41 5.20 0.22 5.69
CA MET A 41 4.91 -1.19 5.45
C MET A 41 6.18 -2.05 5.45
N THR A 42 6.07 -3.18 6.16
CA THR A 42 7.05 -4.25 6.26
C THR A 42 6.56 -5.51 5.52
N GLY A 43 7.31 -6.61 5.53
CA GLY A 43 6.87 -7.88 4.91
C GLY A 43 7.04 -7.98 3.39
N LEU A 44 7.50 -6.91 2.74
CA LEU A 44 7.80 -6.88 1.31
C LEU A 44 9.04 -7.71 0.93
N ASP A 45 9.86 -8.08 1.89
CA ASP A 45 11.00 -8.99 1.74
C ASP A 45 10.58 -10.34 1.13
N LYS A 46 9.35 -10.79 1.39
CA LYS A 46 8.78 -12.04 0.86
C LYS A 46 8.40 -12.01 -0.62
N LEU A 47 8.36 -10.82 -1.23
CA LEU A 47 8.06 -10.67 -2.66
C LEU A 47 9.26 -11.07 -3.52
N GLU A 48 9.03 -11.63 -4.69
CA GLU A 48 10.08 -11.89 -5.67
C GLU A 48 10.58 -10.59 -6.31
N ALA A 49 11.74 -10.63 -6.97
CA ALA A 49 12.25 -9.51 -7.76
C ALA A 49 11.42 -9.40 -9.05
N ALA A 50 10.33 -8.64 -8.98
CA ALA A 50 9.37 -8.48 -10.06
C ALA A 50 8.60 -7.15 -9.98
N PRO A 51 7.89 -6.76 -11.05
CA PRO A 51 6.89 -5.71 -10.99
C PRO A 51 5.62 -6.15 -10.26
N TYR A 52 5.02 -5.21 -9.52
CA TYR A 52 3.77 -5.37 -8.80
C TYR A 52 2.89 -4.13 -8.98
N PHE A 53 1.62 -4.23 -8.63
CA PHE A 53 0.72 -3.10 -8.45
C PHE A 53 0.34 -2.99 -6.98
N ILE A 54 0.51 -1.79 -6.42
CA ILE A 54 0.02 -1.44 -5.10
C ILE A 54 -1.25 -0.61 -5.23
N ARG A 55 -2.32 -1.04 -4.57
CA ARG A 55 -3.59 -0.32 -4.44
C ARG A 55 -3.75 0.14 -3.00
N ILE A 56 -4.03 1.43 -2.82
CA ILE A 56 -4.19 2.06 -1.52
C ILE A 56 -5.59 2.68 -1.48
N THR A 57 -6.42 2.20 -0.56
CA THR A 57 -7.83 2.58 -0.46
C THR A 57 -8.10 3.18 0.91
N HIS A 58 -8.54 4.44 0.97
CA HIS A 58 -9.00 5.04 2.22
C HIS A 58 -10.30 4.36 2.67
N LYS A 59 -10.36 3.83 3.89
CA LYS A 59 -11.47 2.96 4.31
C LYS A 59 -12.81 3.68 4.43
N ASP A 60 -12.81 4.96 4.77
CA ASP A 60 -14.05 5.71 5.01
C ASP A 60 -14.59 6.31 3.71
N SER A 61 -13.77 7.08 3.01
CA SER A 61 -14.18 7.76 1.76
C SER A 61 -14.16 6.86 0.52
N LYS A 62 -13.57 5.67 0.61
CA LYS A 62 -13.33 4.74 -0.51
C LYS A 62 -12.44 5.29 -1.63
N ALA A 63 -11.84 6.46 -1.42
CA ALA A 63 -10.88 7.02 -2.38
C ALA A 63 -9.71 6.05 -2.57
N THR A 64 -9.42 5.73 -3.83
CA THR A 64 -8.47 4.68 -4.20
C THR A 64 -7.43 5.23 -5.15
N ILE A 65 -6.16 4.88 -4.92
CA ILE A 65 -5.07 5.09 -5.87
C ILE A 65 -4.39 3.75 -6.14
N GLN A 66 -3.95 3.56 -7.38
CA GLN A 66 -3.13 2.42 -7.77
C GLN A 66 -1.82 2.92 -8.37
N LYS A 67 -0.70 2.34 -7.95
CA LYS A 67 0.64 2.65 -8.46
C LYS A 67 1.39 1.37 -8.84
N LYS A 68 2.31 1.48 -9.79
CA LYS A 68 3.27 0.41 -10.09
C LYS A 68 4.39 0.44 -9.04
N LEU A 69 4.76 -0.72 -8.54
CA LEU A 69 5.90 -0.96 -7.67
C LEU A 69 6.85 -1.89 -8.43
N VAL A 70 8.16 -1.63 -8.38
CA VAL A 70 9.16 -2.56 -8.92
C VAL A 70 10.08 -2.95 -7.79
N LYS A 71 10.12 -4.24 -7.46
CA LYS A 71 11.07 -4.79 -6.51
C LYS A 71 12.30 -5.29 -7.27
N TYR A 72 13.48 -4.86 -6.83
CA TYR A 72 14.78 -5.29 -7.32
C TYR A 72 15.45 -6.16 -6.26
#